data_AF-A0A0P7ZPM5-F1
#
_entry.id   AF-A0A0P7ZPM5-F1
#
_cell.length_a   1.000
_cell.length_b   1.000
_cell.length_c   1.000
_cell.angle_alpha   90.00
_cell.angle_beta   90.00
_cell.angle_gamma   90.00
#
_symmetry.space_group_name_H-M   'P 1'
#
loop_
_entity.id
_entity.type
_entity.pdbx_description
1 polymer ?
#
loop_
_entity_poly.entity_id
_entity_poly.type
_entity_poly.pdbx_seq_one_letter_code
_entity_poly.pdbx_strand_id
1 'polypeptide(L)'
;MSNDSETTHLPGDPPIIVHWRRSARARRISLRVSGLDGKITLTLPSRTDRRHGHEFLNERVAWLRAALSGLPGRCPVGPGAVIPMEGAMLTVTPSPVRAARADGDRLLVPERGDVGPRVTAYLKLRARQKLNARVHHHATALGRIPGRITLRDPRSRWGSCSAAGDLMFSWRLILAPPEVLDYVAAHEVAHLAQMNHSPAFWAEVERLMPGYAEPRLWLRIHGAGLHRYRFGPA
;
A
#
# COMPACT_ATOMS: atom_id res chain seq x y z
N MET A 1 24.64 13.77 -9.59
CA MET A 1 24.33 14.37 -10.91
C MET A 1 22.82 14.31 -11.09
N SER A 2 22.23 15.49 -11.26
CA SER A 2 20.83 15.83 -10.94
C SER A 2 19.78 14.88 -11.49
N ASN A 3 18.90 14.43 -10.60
CA ASN A 3 17.71 13.67 -10.90
C ASN A 3 16.60 14.68 -11.22
N ASP A 4 16.71 15.38 -12.35
CA ASP A 4 15.68 16.31 -12.81
C ASP A 4 14.43 15.48 -13.16
N SER A 5 13.44 15.57 -12.29
CA SER A 5 12.12 14.96 -12.50
C SER A 5 11.34 15.83 -13.47
N GLU A 6 11.66 15.71 -14.75
CA GLU A 6 10.99 16.47 -15.81
C GLU A 6 9.59 15.92 -16.06
N THR A 7 8.62 16.79 -16.35
CA THR A 7 7.22 16.43 -16.59
C THR A 7 6.72 16.89 -17.95
N THR A 8 5.93 16.06 -18.63
CA THR A 8 5.16 16.46 -19.82
C THR A 8 3.69 16.47 -19.46
N HIS A 9 2.98 17.50 -19.93
CA HIS A 9 1.54 17.62 -19.80
C HIS A 9 0.91 17.19 -21.12
N LEU A 10 0.12 16.12 -21.09
CA LEU A 10 -0.71 15.75 -22.24
C LEU A 10 -2.06 16.49 -22.13
N PRO A 11 -2.57 17.04 -23.24
CA PRO A 11 -3.82 17.80 -23.25
C PRO A 11 -5.00 16.93 -22.82
N GLY A 12 -6.02 17.52 -22.20
CA GLY A 12 -7.22 16.84 -21.70
C GLY A 12 -7.75 17.47 -20.41
N ASP A 13 -8.94 17.04 -19.99
CA ASP A 13 -9.55 17.46 -18.71
C ASP A 13 -9.86 16.22 -17.83
N PRO A 14 -9.19 16.04 -16.68
CA PRO A 14 -8.03 16.81 -16.23
C PRO A 14 -6.77 16.53 -17.09
N PRO A 15 -5.79 17.47 -17.12
CA PRO A 15 -4.56 17.28 -17.86
C PRO A 15 -3.72 16.13 -17.28
N ILE A 16 -3.12 15.34 -18.16
CA ILE A 16 -2.36 14.15 -17.76
C ILE A 16 -0.90 14.53 -17.57
N ILE A 17 -0.41 14.45 -16.33
CA ILE A 17 0.99 14.75 -15.99
C ILE A 17 1.83 13.46 -16.05
N VAL A 18 2.79 13.43 -16.98
CA VAL A 18 3.72 12.32 -17.17
C VAL A 18 5.09 12.69 -16.65
N HIS A 19 5.60 11.96 -15.66
CA HIS A 19 6.95 12.13 -15.14
C HIS A 19 7.96 11.30 -15.94
N TRP A 20 9.03 11.93 -16.38
CA TRP A 20 10.10 11.28 -17.12
C TRP A 20 11.16 10.76 -16.17
N ARG A 21 11.70 9.59 -16.50
CA ARG A 21 12.82 8.99 -15.80
C ARG A 21 13.78 8.37 -16.80
N ARG A 22 15.07 8.62 -16.66
CA ARG A 22 16.11 7.84 -17.36
C ARG A 22 16.62 6.69 -16.48
N SER A 23 16.97 5.57 -17.11
CA SER A 23 17.52 4.40 -16.41
C SER A 23 18.54 3.66 -17.29
N ALA A 24 19.77 3.54 -16.79
CA ALA A 24 20.81 2.72 -17.43
C ALA A 24 20.48 1.22 -17.44
N ARG A 25 19.58 0.76 -16.55
CA ARG A 25 19.13 -0.63 -16.49
C ARG A 25 17.96 -0.93 -17.43
N ALA A 26 17.24 0.10 -17.89
CA ALA A 26 16.12 -0.11 -18.79
C ALA A 26 16.62 -0.50 -20.19
N ARG A 27 16.06 -1.58 -20.74
CA ARG A 27 16.36 -2.05 -22.10
C ARG A 27 15.35 -1.58 -23.14
N ARG A 28 14.21 -1.05 -22.70
CA ARG A 28 13.11 -0.55 -23.53
C ARG A 28 12.42 0.62 -22.86
N ILE A 29 11.70 1.42 -23.66
CA ILE A 29 10.77 2.43 -23.14
C ILE A 29 9.66 1.70 -22.36
N SER A 30 9.26 2.25 -21.21
CA SER A 30 8.13 1.73 -20.45
C SER A 30 7.32 2.85 -19.83
N LEU A 31 6.01 2.67 -19.84
CA LEU A 31 5.05 3.60 -19.24
C LEU A 31 4.32 2.87 -18.12
N ARG A 32 4.21 3.53 -16.96
CA ARG A 32 3.53 2.98 -15.79
C ARG A 32 2.60 4.01 -15.21
N VAL A 33 1.37 3.61 -14.91
CA VAL A 33 0.43 4.39 -14.10
C VAL A 33 0.45 3.81 -12.70
N SER A 34 0.70 4.63 -11.70
CA SER A 34 0.57 4.26 -10.30
C SER A 34 -0.90 4.12 -9.96
N GLY A 35 -1.33 2.90 -9.64
CA GLY A 35 -2.70 2.60 -9.20
C GLY A 35 -3.13 3.30 -7.91
N LEU A 36 -2.20 3.97 -7.20
CA LEU A 36 -2.42 4.56 -5.89
C LEU A 36 -2.72 6.05 -5.93
N ASP A 37 -2.04 6.78 -6.80
CA ASP A 37 -2.08 8.24 -6.86
C ASP A 37 -2.24 8.78 -8.28
N GLY A 38 -2.35 7.88 -9.27
CA GLY A 38 -2.44 8.22 -10.68
C GLY A 38 -1.14 8.74 -11.27
N LYS A 39 -0.02 8.67 -10.53
CA LYS A 39 1.27 9.15 -11.04
C LYS A 39 1.69 8.33 -12.25
N ILE A 40 1.89 9.00 -13.38
CA ILE A 40 2.35 8.36 -14.61
C ILE A 40 3.86 8.56 -14.70
N THR A 41 4.59 7.48 -14.94
CA THR A 41 6.04 7.52 -15.14
C THR A 41 6.41 6.88 -16.47
N LEU A 42 7.05 7.64 -17.34
CA LEU A 42 7.71 7.15 -18.54
C LEU A 42 9.19 6.93 -18.24
N THR A 43 9.66 5.69 -18.36
CA THR A 43 11.07 5.33 -18.19
C THR A 43 11.74 5.11 -19.54
N LEU A 44 12.79 5.88 -19.83
CA LEU A 44 13.63 5.77 -21.00
C LEU A 44 14.97 5.07 -20.67
N PRO A 45 15.48 4.17 -21.54
CA PRO A 45 16.89 3.80 -21.55
C PRO A 45 17.81 5.00 -21.72
N SER A 46 19.04 4.94 -21.19
CA SER A 46 19.97 6.08 -21.22
C SER A 46 20.26 6.60 -22.63
N ARG A 47 20.30 5.73 -23.65
CA ARG A 47 20.63 6.08 -25.04
C ARG A 47 19.41 6.32 -25.93
N THR A 48 18.20 6.20 -25.39
CA THR A 48 16.99 6.41 -26.18
C THR A 48 16.69 7.91 -26.28
N ASP A 49 16.53 8.38 -27.52
CA ASP A 49 16.09 9.74 -27.81
C ASP A 49 14.67 9.97 -27.26
N ARG A 50 14.47 11.18 -26.75
CA ARG A 50 13.22 11.64 -26.17
C ARG A 50 12.08 11.70 -27.20
N ARG A 51 12.38 11.91 -28.49
CA ARG A 51 11.36 11.89 -29.55
C ARG A 51 10.58 10.58 -29.58
N HIS A 52 11.28 9.45 -29.57
CA HIS A 52 10.68 8.13 -29.43
C HIS A 52 9.86 7.96 -28.14
N GLY A 53 10.25 8.66 -27.06
CA GLY A 53 9.46 8.71 -25.83
C GLY A 53 8.12 9.41 -25.99
N HIS A 54 8.08 10.52 -26.74
CA HIS A 54 6.85 11.26 -27.02
C HIS A 54 5.95 10.50 -27.99
N GLU A 55 6.52 9.89 -29.04
CA GLU A 55 5.78 9.01 -29.96
C GLU A 55 5.11 7.86 -29.20
N PHE A 56 5.89 7.16 -28.36
CA PHE A 56 5.37 6.09 -27.50
C PHE A 56 4.28 6.58 -26.54
N LEU A 57 4.37 7.81 -26.02
CA LEU A 57 3.31 8.39 -25.19
C LEU A 57 2.05 8.67 -25.98
N ASN A 58 2.17 9.28 -27.17
CA ASN A 58 1.05 9.63 -28.03
C ASN A 58 0.23 8.40 -28.43
N GLU A 59 0.91 7.29 -28.77
CA GLU A 59 0.26 6.00 -29.06
C GLU A 59 -0.49 5.40 -27.86
N ARG A 60 -0.15 5.80 -26.63
CA ARG A 60 -0.67 5.24 -25.38
C ARG A 60 -1.60 6.17 -24.62
N VAL A 61 -2.00 7.32 -25.19
CA VAL A 61 -2.89 8.29 -24.53
C VAL A 61 -4.25 7.68 -24.18
N ALA A 62 -4.87 6.96 -25.10
CA ALA A 62 -6.18 6.32 -24.85
C ALA A 62 -6.09 5.29 -23.70
N TRP A 63 -5.02 4.50 -23.69
CA TRP A 63 -4.75 3.56 -22.61
C TRP A 63 -4.48 4.27 -21.27
N LEU A 64 -3.73 5.37 -21.26
CA LEU A 64 -3.50 6.18 -20.06
C LEU A 64 -4.82 6.73 -19.50
N ARG A 65 -5.70 7.27 -20.36
CA ARG A 65 -7.01 7.77 -19.94
C ARG A 65 -7.85 6.66 -19.32
N ALA A 66 -7.97 5.52 -19.99
CA ALA A 66 -8.70 4.37 -19.46
C ALA A 66 -8.12 3.90 -18.12
N ALA A 67 -6.79 3.84 -18.00
CA ALA A 67 -6.11 3.47 -16.76
C ALA A 67 -6.36 4.48 -15.64
N LEU A 68 -6.39 5.79 -15.92
CA LEU A 68 -6.67 6.85 -14.95
C LEU A 68 -8.14 6.88 -14.53
N SER A 69 -9.07 6.71 -15.46
CA SER A 69 -10.52 6.68 -15.17
C SER A 69 -10.90 5.48 -14.30
N GLY A 70 -10.18 4.36 -14.42
CA GLY A 70 -10.35 3.19 -13.56
C GLY A 70 -9.74 3.32 -12.17
N LEU A 71 -9.03 4.43 -11.86
CA LEU A 71 -8.42 4.59 -10.54
C LEU A 71 -9.46 4.97 -9.50
N PRO A 72 -9.46 4.30 -8.33
CA PRO A 72 -10.29 4.73 -7.22
C PRO A 72 -9.87 6.14 -6.80
N GLY A 73 -10.78 7.11 -6.91
CA GLY A 73 -10.52 8.51 -6.55
C GLY A 73 -9.94 8.65 -5.15
N ARG A 74 -9.06 9.65 -4.95
CA ARG A 74 -8.45 9.94 -3.65
C ARG A 74 -9.54 10.27 -2.64
N CYS A 75 -9.41 9.76 -1.42
CA CYS A 75 -10.34 9.99 -0.33
C CYS A 75 -9.60 10.72 0.80
N PRO A 76 -9.70 12.07 0.89
CA PRO A 76 -9.21 12.81 2.04
C PRO A 76 -9.93 12.36 3.30
N VAL A 77 -9.16 12.10 4.36
CA VAL A 77 -9.70 11.66 5.66
C VAL A 77 -9.80 12.85 6.59
N GLY A 78 -11.02 13.32 6.79
CA GLY A 78 -11.41 14.38 7.72
C GLY A 78 -12.71 14.05 8.44
N PRO A 79 -13.32 15.01 9.17
CA PRO A 79 -14.65 14.84 9.76
C PRO A 79 -15.67 14.33 8.72
N GLY A 80 -16.45 13.31 9.10
CA GLY A 80 -17.46 12.68 8.24
C GLY A 80 -16.91 11.70 7.20
N ALA A 81 -15.59 11.59 7.02
CA ALA A 81 -15.02 10.61 6.09
C ALA A 81 -15.31 9.18 6.59
N VAL A 82 -15.63 8.29 5.65
CA VAL A 82 -15.86 6.86 5.94
C VAL A 82 -14.62 6.07 5.53
N ILE A 83 -14.01 5.37 6.48
CA ILE A 83 -12.78 4.60 6.27
C ILE A 83 -12.98 3.12 6.66
N PRO A 84 -12.40 2.18 5.93
CA PRO A 84 -12.42 0.78 6.30
C PRO A 84 -11.43 0.53 7.44
N MET A 85 -11.78 -0.35 8.37
CA MET A 85 -10.89 -0.86 9.38
C MET A 85 -11.34 -2.27 9.76
N GLU A 86 -10.46 -3.26 9.60
CA GLU A 86 -10.72 -4.65 9.96
C GLU A 86 -12.04 -5.20 9.36
N GLY A 87 -12.36 -4.83 8.11
CA GLY A 87 -13.58 -5.25 7.41
C GLY A 87 -14.84 -4.43 7.69
N ALA A 88 -14.83 -3.54 8.68
CA ALA A 88 -15.92 -2.62 8.99
C ALA A 88 -15.67 -1.22 8.40
N MET A 89 -16.75 -0.49 8.09
CA MET A 89 -16.67 0.91 7.67
C MET A 89 -16.95 1.83 8.86
N LEU A 90 -16.00 2.71 9.17
CA LEU A 90 -16.06 3.63 10.29
C LEU A 90 -16.19 5.07 9.82
N THR A 91 -17.16 5.79 10.36
CA THR A 91 -17.35 7.23 10.13
C THR A 91 -16.48 8.03 11.11
N VAL A 92 -15.54 8.81 10.58
CA VAL A 92 -14.67 9.67 11.37
C VAL A 92 -15.50 10.79 11.99
N THR A 93 -15.64 10.76 13.31
CA THR A 93 -16.54 11.66 14.05
C THR A 93 -15.75 12.47 15.08
N PRO A 94 -15.65 13.80 14.94
CA PRO A 94 -15.21 14.67 16.02
C PRO A 94 -16.08 14.50 17.27
N SER A 95 -15.47 14.29 18.43
CA SER A 95 -16.18 14.02 19.69
C SER A 95 -15.33 14.46 20.90
N PRO A 96 -15.95 14.69 22.08
CA PRO A 96 -15.26 15.14 23.29
C PRO A 96 -14.46 13.99 23.96
N VAL A 97 -13.53 13.40 23.21
CA VAL A 97 -12.62 12.33 23.65
C VAL A 97 -11.19 12.84 23.70
N ARG A 98 -10.36 12.30 24.61
CA ARG A 98 -8.94 12.68 24.72
C ARG A 98 -8.05 12.06 23.65
N ALA A 99 -8.42 10.88 23.15
CA ALA A 99 -7.70 10.16 22.12
C ALA A 99 -8.70 9.44 21.19
N ALA A 100 -8.26 9.15 19.97
CA ALA A 100 -9.12 8.49 18.99
C ALA A 100 -9.42 7.05 19.42
N ARG A 101 -10.68 6.62 19.24
CA ARG A 101 -11.15 5.26 19.55
C ARG A 101 -12.31 4.86 18.64
N ALA A 102 -12.38 3.59 18.30
CA ALA A 102 -13.57 3.05 17.65
C ALA A 102 -14.74 2.92 18.65
N ASP A 103 -15.95 3.17 18.17
CA ASP A 103 -17.19 3.05 18.91
C ASP A 103 -18.31 2.69 17.92
N GLY A 104 -18.69 1.41 17.87
CA GLY A 104 -19.58 0.88 16.82
C GLY A 104 -19.04 1.14 15.41
N ASP A 105 -19.85 1.81 14.59
CA ASP A 105 -19.56 2.24 13.21
C ASP A 105 -18.86 3.61 13.13
N ARG A 106 -18.34 4.13 14.26
CA ARG A 106 -17.68 5.43 14.33
C ARG A 106 -16.24 5.29 14.75
N LEU A 107 -15.39 6.13 14.17
CA LEU A 107 -14.07 6.44 14.73
C LEU A 107 -14.15 7.80 15.40
N LEU A 108 -14.29 7.80 16.71
CA LEU A 108 -14.31 9.03 17.50
C LEU A 108 -12.90 9.63 17.50
N VAL A 109 -12.79 10.92 17.21
CA VAL A 109 -11.53 11.67 17.23
C VAL A 109 -11.70 12.94 18.06
N PRO A 110 -10.67 13.40 18.79
CA PRO A 110 -10.79 14.65 19.56
C PRO A 110 -11.14 15.83 18.65
N GLU A 111 -12.02 16.72 19.12
CA GLU A 111 -12.58 17.84 18.34
C GLU A 111 -11.56 18.90 17.93
N ARG A 112 -10.55 19.16 18.76
CA ARG A 112 -9.62 20.28 18.57
C ARG A 112 -8.35 19.84 17.85
N GLY A 113 -8.05 20.28 16.63
CA GLY A 113 -6.78 19.98 15.93
C GLY A 113 -6.93 18.95 14.80
N ASP A 114 -5.84 18.61 14.13
CA ASP A 114 -5.89 17.90 12.84
C ASP A 114 -6.38 16.44 12.96
N VAL A 115 -7.47 16.14 12.24
CA VAL A 115 -8.11 14.82 12.24
C VAL A 115 -7.24 13.75 11.57
N GLY A 116 -6.68 14.04 10.40
CA GLY A 116 -5.89 13.09 9.61
C GLY A 116 -4.72 12.44 10.39
N PRO A 117 -3.85 13.24 11.05
CA PRO A 117 -2.78 12.72 11.91
C PRO A 117 -3.28 11.86 13.08
N ARG A 118 -4.41 12.22 13.69
CA ARG A 118 -4.99 11.47 14.82
C ARG A 118 -5.55 10.13 14.40
N VAL A 119 -6.30 10.11 13.30
CA VAL A 119 -6.77 8.87 12.69
C VAL A 119 -5.58 7.99 12.33
N THR A 120 -4.54 8.57 11.70
CA THR A 120 -3.31 7.83 11.35
C THR A 120 -2.62 7.23 12.58
N ALA A 121 -2.50 7.99 13.67
CA ALA A 121 -1.88 7.52 14.90
C ALA A 121 -2.67 6.34 15.49
N TYR A 122 -4.00 6.44 15.54
CA TYR A 122 -4.87 5.36 15.98
C TYR A 122 -4.72 4.10 15.11
N LEU A 123 -4.83 4.24 13.79
CA LEU A 123 -4.70 3.12 12.86
C LEU A 123 -3.32 2.45 12.96
N LYS A 124 -2.24 3.22 13.10
CA LYS A 124 -0.89 2.67 13.32
C LYS A 124 -0.76 1.93 14.64
N LEU A 125 -1.41 2.39 15.71
CA LEU A 125 -1.43 1.71 17.00
C LEU A 125 -2.16 0.36 16.86
N ARG A 126 -3.35 0.37 16.28
CA ARG A 126 -4.16 -0.84 16.03
C ARG A 126 -3.46 -1.85 15.13
N ALA A 127 -2.88 -1.37 14.03
CA ALA A 127 -2.08 -2.19 13.12
C ALA A 127 -0.92 -2.89 13.86
N ARG A 128 -0.19 -2.15 14.71
CA ARG A 128 0.93 -2.71 15.47
C ARG A 128 0.47 -3.79 16.45
N GLN A 129 -0.59 -3.53 17.20
CA GLN A 129 -1.15 -4.49 18.14
C GLN A 129 -1.53 -5.79 17.42
N LYS A 130 -2.28 -5.68 16.31
CA LYS A 130 -2.75 -6.84 15.53
C LYS A 130 -1.59 -7.58 14.86
N LEU A 131 -0.69 -6.88 14.18
CA LEU A 131 0.45 -7.51 13.53
C LEU A 131 1.37 -8.20 14.52
N ASN A 132 1.67 -7.59 15.67
CA ASN A 132 2.48 -8.26 16.69
C ASN A 132 1.83 -9.56 17.18
N ALA A 133 0.52 -9.54 17.45
CA ALA A 133 -0.20 -10.73 17.88
C ALA A 133 -0.17 -11.85 16.82
N ARG A 134 -0.42 -11.51 15.55
CA ARG A 134 -0.43 -12.50 14.46
C ARG A 134 0.97 -13.01 14.10
N VAL A 135 1.97 -12.14 14.09
CA VAL A 135 3.37 -12.54 13.91
C VAL A 135 3.80 -13.50 15.03
N HIS A 136 3.48 -13.19 16.28
CA HIS A 136 3.83 -14.08 17.40
C HIS A 136 3.15 -15.44 17.27
N HIS A 137 1.85 -15.47 16.96
CA HIS A 137 1.11 -16.71 16.72
C HIS A 137 1.77 -17.58 15.64
N HIS A 138 2.02 -17.02 14.46
CA HIS A 138 2.62 -17.76 13.34
C HIS A 138 4.06 -18.16 13.61
N ALA A 139 4.85 -17.29 14.26
CA ALA A 139 6.25 -17.59 14.54
C ALA A 139 6.39 -18.72 15.58
N THR A 140 5.51 -18.76 16.58
CA THR A 140 5.39 -19.89 17.52
C THR A 140 5.03 -21.17 16.77
N ALA A 141 4.04 -21.13 15.87
CA ALA A 141 3.67 -22.29 15.05
C ALA A 141 4.78 -22.74 14.07
N LEU A 142 5.69 -21.83 13.68
CA LEU A 142 6.87 -22.12 12.87
C LEU A 142 8.07 -22.61 13.71
N GLY A 143 8.06 -22.42 15.03
CA GLY A 143 9.22 -22.69 15.88
C GLY A 143 10.40 -21.76 15.57
N ARG A 144 10.11 -20.48 15.30
CA ARG A 144 11.10 -19.43 15.01
C ARG A 144 10.82 -18.18 15.83
N ILE A 145 11.86 -17.42 16.12
CA ILE A 145 11.76 -16.13 16.81
C ILE A 145 11.96 -15.02 15.77
N PRO A 146 10.99 -14.12 15.57
CA PRO A 146 11.16 -13.00 14.66
C PRO A 146 12.11 -11.96 15.26
N GLY A 147 12.80 -11.22 14.39
CA GLY A 147 13.57 -10.05 14.77
C GLY A 147 12.68 -8.84 15.05
N ARG A 148 13.17 -7.66 14.69
CA ARG A 148 12.43 -6.40 14.89
C ARG A 148 11.21 -6.34 13.98
N ILE A 149 10.06 -5.97 14.55
CA ILE A 149 8.83 -5.68 13.80
C ILE A 149 8.69 -4.18 13.61
N THR A 150 8.65 -3.72 12.36
CA THR A 150 8.53 -2.30 12.01
C THR A 150 7.30 -2.02 11.14
N LEU A 151 6.56 -0.95 11.45
CA LEU A 151 5.46 -0.49 10.61
C LEU A 151 5.85 0.77 9.83
N ARG A 152 5.62 0.77 8.51
CA ARG A 152 5.87 1.91 7.61
C ARG A 152 4.68 2.11 6.65
N ASP A 153 4.76 3.09 5.74
CA ASP A 153 3.76 3.32 4.66
C ASP A 153 4.38 3.09 3.27
N PRO A 154 4.88 1.87 2.96
CA PRO A 154 5.40 1.57 1.64
C PRO A 154 4.25 1.53 0.64
N ARG A 155 4.53 1.91 -0.61
CA ARG A 155 3.53 1.90 -1.69
C ARG A 155 3.58 0.67 -2.59
N SER A 156 4.70 -0.05 -2.60
CA SER A 156 4.96 -1.12 -3.57
C SER A 156 4.90 -2.53 -2.99
N ARG A 157 4.69 -2.66 -1.67
CA ARG A 157 4.68 -3.94 -0.96
C ARG A 157 3.90 -3.82 0.34
N TRP A 158 3.39 -4.94 0.83
CA TRP A 158 2.62 -5.01 2.08
C TRP A 158 3.45 -5.46 3.27
N GLY A 159 4.48 -6.27 3.01
CA GLY A 159 5.49 -6.65 3.99
C GLY A 159 6.86 -6.91 3.37
N SER A 160 7.83 -7.21 4.22
CA SER A 160 9.12 -7.80 3.83
C SER A 160 9.84 -8.39 5.05
N CYS A 161 10.59 -9.48 4.85
CA CYS A 161 11.53 -10.06 5.80
C CYS A 161 12.99 -9.81 5.37
N SER A 162 13.88 -9.45 6.30
CA SER A 162 15.33 -9.34 6.06
C SER A 162 16.06 -10.66 6.34
N ALA A 163 17.30 -10.80 5.86
CA ALA A 163 18.18 -11.94 6.18
C ALA A 163 18.42 -12.13 7.69
N ALA A 164 18.29 -11.06 8.47
CA ALA A 164 18.41 -11.10 9.93
C ALA A 164 17.09 -11.46 10.64
N GLY A 165 16.02 -11.73 9.90
CA GLY A 165 14.70 -12.04 10.43
C GLY A 165 13.89 -10.81 10.88
N ASP A 166 14.31 -9.59 10.52
CA ASP A 166 13.52 -8.38 10.80
C ASP A 166 12.33 -8.31 9.85
N LEU A 167 11.15 -8.05 10.40
CA LEU A 167 9.90 -7.98 9.66
C LEU A 167 9.44 -6.52 9.53
N MET A 168 8.99 -6.15 8.34
CA MET A 168 8.45 -4.83 8.06
C MET A 168 7.07 -4.99 7.43
N PHE A 169 6.10 -4.18 7.89
CA PHE A 169 4.72 -4.22 7.43
C PHE A 169 4.17 -2.84 7.09
N SER A 170 3.30 -2.78 6.09
CA SER A 170 2.49 -1.60 5.83
C SER A 170 1.44 -1.45 6.93
N TRP A 171 1.39 -0.33 7.63
CA TRP A 171 0.35 -0.10 8.64
C TRP A 171 -1.05 -0.08 8.04
N ARG A 172 -1.16 0.18 6.72
CA ARG A 172 -2.44 0.18 5.99
C ARG A 172 -3.10 -1.18 5.91
N LEU A 173 -2.44 -2.28 6.28
CA LEU A 173 -3.08 -3.59 6.42
C LEU A 173 -4.26 -3.56 7.41
N ILE A 174 -4.27 -2.63 8.36
CA ILE A 174 -5.42 -2.46 9.28
C ILE A 174 -6.69 -1.96 8.57
N LEU A 175 -6.55 -1.38 7.37
CA LEU A 175 -7.68 -0.95 6.52
C LEU A 175 -8.27 -2.11 5.72
N ALA A 176 -7.62 -3.28 5.71
CA ALA A 176 -8.10 -4.47 5.05
C ALA A 176 -8.97 -5.32 6.00
N PRO A 177 -9.71 -6.31 5.47
CA PRO A 177 -10.26 -7.39 6.29
C PRO A 177 -9.18 -8.08 7.15
N PRO A 178 -9.53 -8.58 8.35
CA PRO A 178 -8.55 -9.11 9.31
C PRO A 178 -7.74 -10.30 8.76
N GLU A 179 -8.35 -11.16 7.95
CA GLU A 179 -7.72 -12.31 7.30
C GLU A 179 -6.62 -11.89 6.30
N VAL A 180 -6.74 -10.71 5.70
CA VAL A 180 -5.72 -10.19 4.77
C VAL A 180 -4.48 -9.74 5.53
N LEU A 181 -4.67 -9.06 6.67
CA LEU A 181 -3.56 -8.72 7.57
C LEU A 181 -2.89 -9.99 8.09
N ASP A 182 -3.69 -10.99 8.48
CA ASP A 182 -3.20 -12.26 8.98
C ASP A 182 -2.36 -13.02 7.96
N TYR A 183 -2.85 -13.08 6.70
CA TYR A 183 -2.12 -13.66 5.59
C TYR A 183 -0.76 -13.02 5.38
N VAL A 184 -0.68 -11.68 5.40
CA VAL A 184 0.61 -11.01 5.23
C VAL A 184 1.53 -11.30 6.43
N ALA A 185 0.99 -11.39 7.66
CA ALA A 185 1.79 -11.81 8.80
C ALA A 185 2.35 -13.24 8.64
N ALA A 186 1.53 -14.20 8.22
CA ALA A 186 1.96 -15.58 7.94
C ALA A 186 3.02 -15.63 6.82
N HIS A 187 2.82 -14.86 5.73
CA HIS A 187 3.75 -14.76 4.61
C HIS A 187 5.14 -14.28 5.04
N GLU A 188 5.20 -13.18 5.79
CA GLU A 188 6.47 -12.64 6.25
C GLU A 188 7.13 -13.53 7.31
N VAL A 189 6.36 -14.23 8.14
CA VAL A 189 6.89 -15.21 9.09
C VAL A 189 7.45 -16.45 8.38
N ALA A 190 6.81 -16.94 7.32
CA ALA A 190 7.32 -18.07 6.53
C ALA A 190 8.71 -17.78 5.95
N HIS A 191 9.03 -16.50 5.67
CA HIS A 191 10.37 -16.11 5.25
C HIS A 191 11.46 -16.38 6.29
N LEU A 192 11.15 -16.49 7.58
CA LEU A 192 12.12 -16.89 8.61
C LEU A 192 12.65 -18.32 8.41
N ALA A 193 11.92 -19.17 7.68
CA ALA A 193 12.36 -20.50 7.30
C ALA A 193 12.81 -20.57 5.83
N GLN A 194 12.13 -19.85 4.93
CA GLN A 194 12.33 -19.95 3.48
C GLN A 194 12.41 -18.56 2.82
N MET A 195 13.63 -18.12 2.48
CA MET A 195 13.85 -16.74 2.00
C MET A 195 13.49 -16.47 0.53
N ASN A 196 12.98 -17.47 -0.18
CA ASN A 196 12.51 -17.36 -1.54
C ASN A 196 11.09 -17.91 -1.65
N HIS A 197 10.33 -17.53 -2.68
CA HIS A 197 8.97 -18.02 -2.91
C HIS A 197 8.93 -19.41 -3.57
N SER A 198 9.78 -20.33 -3.13
CA SER A 198 9.83 -21.73 -3.60
C SER A 198 8.59 -22.54 -3.18
N PRO A 199 8.38 -23.75 -3.72
CA PRO A 199 7.32 -24.64 -3.24
C PRO A 199 7.38 -24.89 -1.73
N ALA A 200 8.57 -25.00 -1.14
CA ALA A 200 8.75 -25.15 0.31
C ALA A 200 8.24 -23.94 1.09
N PHE A 201 8.46 -22.72 0.58
CA PHE A 201 7.90 -21.51 1.19
C PHE A 201 6.37 -21.53 1.17
N TRP A 202 5.76 -21.88 0.03
CA TRP A 202 4.30 -21.92 -0.05
C TRP A 202 3.69 -23.03 0.81
N ALA A 203 4.40 -24.15 0.99
CA ALA A 203 4.01 -25.18 1.95
C ALA A 203 4.01 -24.65 3.40
N GLU A 204 5.00 -23.82 3.79
CA GLU A 204 4.98 -23.16 5.10
C GLU A 204 3.83 -22.16 5.23
N VAL A 205 3.54 -21.37 4.18
CA VAL A 205 2.41 -20.44 4.20
C VAL A 205 1.08 -21.20 4.37
N GLU A 206 0.85 -22.29 3.62
CA GLU A 206 -0.35 -23.13 3.75
C GLU A 206 -0.45 -23.76 5.14
N ARG A 207 0.67 -24.23 5.70
CA ARG A 207 0.71 -24.82 7.05
C ARG A 207 0.39 -23.79 8.14
N LEU A 208 0.90 -22.56 8.01
CA LEU A 208 0.67 -21.48 8.98
C LEU A 208 -0.73 -20.88 8.84
N MET A 209 -1.25 -20.79 7.62
CA MET A 209 -2.57 -20.23 7.33
C MET A 209 -3.24 -21.02 6.20
N PRO A 210 -3.97 -22.11 6.54
CA PRO A 210 -4.79 -22.81 5.57
C PRO A 210 -5.78 -21.85 4.90
N GLY A 211 -5.97 -22.00 3.59
CA GLY A 211 -6.88 -21.12 2.83
C GLY A 211 -6.33 -19.73 2.51
N TYR A 212 -5.00 -19.51 2.62
CA TYR A 212 -4.35 -18.23 2.32
C TYR A 212 -4.65 -17.66 0.92
N ALA A 213 -5.07 -18.51 -0.01
CA ALA A 213 -5.32 -18.13 -1.40
C ALA A 213 -6.37 -17.02 -1.54
N GLU A 214 -7.42 -17.04 -0.70
CA GLU A 214 -8.49 -16.03 -0.71
C GLU A 214 -8.00 -14.65 -0.26
N PRO A 215 -7.40 -14.46 0.94
CA PRO A 215 -6.85 -13.16 1.34
C PRO A 215 -5.72 -12.67 0.42
N ARG A 216 -4.93 -13.58 -0.17
CA ARG A 216 -3.95 -13.23 -1.21
C ARG A 216 -4.62 -12.66 -2.46
N LEU A 217 -5.70 -13.28 -2.92
CA LEU A 217 -6.48 -12.80 -4.06
C LEU A 217 -7.11 -11.43 -3.76
N TRP A 218 -7.70 -11.28 -2.57
CA TRP A 218 -8.25 -10.01 -2.13
C TRP A 218 -7.20 -8.89 -2.18
N LEU A 219 -6.01 -9.14 -1.64
CA LEU A 219 -4.94 -8.13 -1.60
C LEU A 219 -4.45 -7.74 -3.00
N ARG A 220 -4.46 -8.69 -3.95
CA ARG A 220 -4.13 -8.44 -5.36
C ARG A 220 -5.16 -7.54 -6.04
N ILE A 221 -6.45 -7.72 -5.75
CA ILE A 221 -7.55 -6.99 -6.39
C ILE A 221 -7.77 -5.62 -5.71
N HIS A 222 -7.83 -5.61 -4.38
CA HIS A 222 -8.29 -4.46 -3.60
C HIS A 222 -7.16 -3.67 -2.91
N GLY A 223 -5.97 -4.26 -2.76
CA GLY A 223 -4.88 -3.66 -1.98
C GLY A 223 -4.50 -2.25 -2.43
N ALA A 224 -4.43 -2.00 -3.73
CA ALA A 224 -4.14 -0.66 -4.27
C ALA A 224 -5.13 0.40 -3.74
N GLY A 225 -6.40 0.02 -3.58
CA GLY A 225 -7.46 0.87 -3.06
C GLY A 225 -7.21 1.35 -1.63
N LEU A 226 -6.50 0.60 -0.79
CA LEU A 226 -6.19 1.02 0.60
C LEU A 226 -5.30 2.27 0.65
N HIS A 227 -4.55 2.55 -0.41
CA HIS A 227 -3.77 3.77 -0.52
C HIS A 227 -4.58 4.98 -0.97
N ARG A 228 -5.86 4.84 -1.36
CA ARG A 228 -6.68 5.99 -1.74
C ARG A 228 -6.96 6.94 -0.57
N TYR A 229 -6.96 6.41 0.65
CA TYR A 229 -7.17 7.18 1.89
C TYR A 229 -5.95 8.06 2.19
N ARG A 230 -6.17 9.37 2.19
CA ARG A 230 -5.17 10.41 2.41
C ARG A 230 -5.40 11.07 3.76
N PHE A 231 -4.41 10.97 4.63
CA PHE A 231 -4.48 11.46 6.01
C PHE A 231 -3.60 12.70 6.26
N GLY A 232 -3.09 13.30 5.18
CA GLY A 232 -2.43 14.61 5.26
C GLY A 232 -3.46 15.72 5.44
N PRO A 233 -3.02 16.97 5.69
CA PRO A 233 -3.91 18.12 5.66
C PRO A 233 -4.68 18.15 4.33
N ALA A 234 -5.97 18.48 4.43
CA ALA A 234 -6.85 18.64 3.27
C ALA A 234 -6.41 19.81 2.41
#